data_AF-A0A3A6QK63-F1
#
_entry.id   AF-A0A3A6QK63-F1
#
_cell.length_a   1.000
_cell.length_b   1.000
_cell.length_c   1.000
_cell.angle_alpha   90.00
_cell.angle_beta   90.00
_cell.angle_gamma   90.00
#
_symmetry.space_group_name_H-M   'P 1'
#
loop_
_entity.id
_entity.type
_entity.pdbx_description
1 polymer ?
#
loop_
_entity_poly.entity_id
_entity_poly.type
_entity_poly.pdbx_seq_one_letter_code
_entity_poly.pdbx_strand_id
1 'polypeptide(L)'
;MADDPEHSPIQVEQLTESYRFDQELATLLTRFQYHRDDITLTAAKPRPLPSSAYTASTAGLAAVFESSASLVFVCYDDRSHQMVNPIEISITQAIADAVSSSSPTAKPDGGPTDSVGGDPTETATDESLVTATQTDSDDSSTPSFGVVTPHNAQRGALEMRLDDEMTANTVEKYQGGERDVIAVSATVSDPEFARREEQFILNSNRLLVSISRSRMLTVVVCSTALFEVAPKDTEQLESGPVWARLFTQAVGRSPDPAWAGELAEFVGDPVDAHAAVPVRVYHRG
;
A
#
# COMPACT_ATOMS: atom_id res chain seq x y z
N MET A 1 -10.17 -57.25 11.42
CA MET A 1 -10.93 -56.16 10.78
C MET A 1 -11.36 -55.26 11.92
N ALA A 2 -10.55 -54.27 12.25
CA ALA A 2 -10.81 -53.30 13.31
C ALA A 2 -10.93 -51.93 12.63
N ASP A 3 -12.03 -51.25 12.92
CA ASP A 3 -12.39 -49.92 12.42
C ASP A 3 -11.30 -48.89 12.65
N ASP A 4 -11.05 -48.09 11.63
CA ASP A 4 -10.20 -46.89 11.66
C ASP A 4 -11.09 -45.70 12.07
N PRO A 5 -10.73 -44.88 13.07
CA PRO A 5 -11.61 -43.82 13.56
C PRO A 5 -11.70 -42.66 12.57
N GLU A 6 -12.93 -42.35 12.19
CA GLU A 6 -13.33 -41.20 11.37
C GLU A 6 -12.65 -39.91 11.85
N HIS A 7 -11.80 -39.33 11.00
CA HIS A 7 -11.35 -37.95 11.16
C HIS A 7 -12.52 -37.01 10.85
N SER A 8 -13.20 -36.50 11.89
CA SER A 8 -14.10 -35.36 11.72
C SER A 8 -13.32 -34.17 11.14
N PRO A 9 -13.73 -33.61 9.99
CA PRO A 9 -13.06 -32.44 9.42
C PRO A 9 -13.19 -31.26 10.39
N ILE A 10 -12.07 -30.60 10.68
CA ILE A 10 -12.02 -29.40 11.52
C ILE A 10 -12.90 -28.35 10.86
N GLN A 11 -13.98 -27.94 11.54
CA GLN A 11 -14.80 -26.80 11.13
C GLN A 11 -14.00 -25.51 11.38
N VAL A 12 -13.43 -24.95 10.31
CA VAL A 12 -12.83 -23.62 10.34
C VAL A 12 -13.96 -22.61 10.14
N GLU A 13 -14.34 -21.92 11.21
CA GLU A 13 -15.28 -20.81 11.14
C GLU A 13 -14.53 -19.59 10.56
N GLN A 14 -14.84 -19.23 9.33
CA GLN A 14 -14.10 -18.23 8.56
C GLN A 14 -14.84 -16.90 8.56
N LEU A 15 -14.16 -15.84 9.01
CA LEU A 15 -14.72 -14.48 9.02
C LEU A 15 -14.89 -13.99 7.58
N THR A 16 -16.13 -13.62 7.21
CA THR A 16 -16.48 -13.14 5.85
C THR A 16 -16.38 -11.62 5.71
N GLU A 17 -16.34 -10.87 6.81
CA GLU A 17 -16.24 -9.40 6.80
C GLU A 17 -14.80 -8.93 7.05
N SER A 18 -14.28 -8.09 6.16
CA SER A 18 -12.98 -7.44 6.29
C SER A 18 -13.16 -5.95 6.60
N TYR A 19 -12.54 -5.50 7.69
CA TYR A 19 -12.48 -4.09 8.10
C TYR A 19 -11.29 -3.33 7.48
N ARG A 20 -10.60 -3.95 6.52
CA ARG A 20 -9.29 -3.51 6.02
C ARG A 20 -9.35 -2.74 4.72
N PHE A 21 -10.37 -2.97 3.91
CA PHE A 21 -10.46 -2.44 2.56
C PHE A 21 -11.91 -2.24 2.16
N ASP A 22 -12.14 -1.39 1.17
CA ASP A 22 -13.48 -1.10 0.66
C ASP A 22 -14.11 -2.28 -0.10
N GLN A 23 -15.37 -2.13 -0.47
CA GLN A 23 -16.13 -3.17 -1.18
C GLN A 23 -15.55 -3.47 -2.57
N GLU A 24 -14.86 -2.51 -3.17
CA GLU A 24 -14.26 -2.68 -4.49
C GLU A 24 -13.05 -3.60 -4.42
N LEU A 25 -12.13 -3.32 -3.50
CA LEU A 25 -10.96 -4.15 -3.28
C LEU A 25 -11.35 -5.53 -2.73
N ALA A 26 -12.40 -5.63 -1.91
CA ALA A 26 -12.97 -6.93 -1.52
C ALA A 26 -13.44 -7.74 -2.74
N THR A 27 -14.15 -7.08 -3.66
CA THR A 27 -14.63 -7.71 -4.90
C THR A 27 -13.47 -8.13 -5.80
N LEU A 28 -12.43 -7.31 -5.89
CA LEU A 28 -11.22 -7.63 -6.64
C LEU A 28 -10.51 -8.86 -6.05
N LEU A 29 -10.31 -8.89 -4.73
CA LEU A 29 -9.67 -10.02 -4.04
C LEU A 29 -10.47 -11.32 -4.23
N THR A 30 -11.79 -11.27 -4.08
CA THR A 30 -12.68 -12.42 -4.33
C THR A 30 -12.57 -12.91 -5.77
N ARG A 31 -12.66 -12.01 -6.77
CA ARG A 31 -12.59 -12.38 -8.19
C ARG A 31 -11.22 -12.91 -8.61
N PHE A 32 -10.15 -12.43 -7.99
CA PHE A 32 -8.79 -12.78 -8.40
C PHE A 32 -8.26 -14.06 -7.74
N GLN A 33 -8.72 -14.39 -6.54
CA GLN A 33 -8.21 -15.53 -5.75
C GLN A 33 -9.17 -16.73 -5.67
N TYR A 34 -10.49 -16.50 -5.65
CA TYR A 34 -11.46 -17.51 -5.24
C TYR A 34 -12.44 -17.86 -6.36
N HIS A 35 -11.95 -18.53 -7.39
CA HIS A 35 -12.82 -19.21 -8.36
C HIS A 35 -13.33 -20.58 -7.88
N ARG A 36 -12.83 -21.09 -6.74
CA ARG A 36 -13.06 -22.48 -6.31
C ARG A 36 -13.80 -22.68 -4.98
N ASP A 37 -13.88 -21.68 -4.09
CA ASP A 37 -14.31 -21.92 -2.71
C ASP A 37 -15.64 -21.22 -2.29
N ASP A 38 -16.35 -20.53 -3.20
CA ASP A 38 -17.64 -19.84 -2.92
C ASP A 38 -17.62 -18.83 -1.74
N ILE A 39 -16.45 -18.29 -1.41
CA ILE A 39 -16.30 -17.31 -0.33
C ILE A 39 -16.51 -15.88 -0.86
N THR A 40 -17.54 -15.21 -0.35
CA THR A 40 -17.76 -13.78 -0.61
C THR A 40 -17.18 -12.96 0.55
N LEU A 41 -16.10 -12.21 0.30
CA LEU A 41 -15.60 -11.22 1.25
C LEU A 41 -16.52 -9.99 1.20
N THR A 42 -17.07 -9.61 2.35
CA THR A 42 -17.80 -8.34 2.52
C THR A 42 -16.88 -7.30 3.14
N ALA A 43 -16.95 -6.06 2.66
CA ALA A 43 -16.17 -4.97 3.22
C ALA A 43 -16.96 -4.17 4.25
N ALA A 44 -16.25 -3.66 5.26
CA ALA A 44 -16.75 -2.57 6.09
C ALA A 44 -16.81 -1.25 5.28
N LYS A 45 -17.32 -0.18 5.90
CA LYS A 45 -17.39 1.15 5.26
C LYS A 45 -15.99 1.61 4.79
N PRO A 46 -15.89 2.26 3.61
CA PRO A 46 -14.63 2.82 3.12
C PRO A 46 -14.00 3.75 4.15
N ARG A 47 -12.67 3.68 4.29
CA ARG A 47 -11.88 4.58 5.12
C ARG A 47 -10.84 5.28 4.23
N PRO A 48 -11.24 6.34 3.51
CA PRO A 48 -10.30 7.08 2.67
C PRO A 48 -9.21 7.72 3.53
N LEU A 49 -8.03 7.89 2.93
CA LEU A 49 -6.94 8.63 3.58
C LEU A 49 -7.39 10.11 3.79
N PRO A 50 -7.29 10.68 4.99
CA PRO A 50 -7.67 12.07 5.20
C PRO A 50 -6.77 13.01 4.40
N SER A 51 -7.30 14.10 3.86
CA SER A 51 -6.50 15.10 3.13
C SER A 51 -5.47 15.81 4.02
N SER A 52 -5.63 15.77 5.34
CA SER A 52 -4.65 16.26 6.31
C SER A 52 -3.50 15.28 6.58
N ALA A 53 -3.60 14.05 6.08
CA ALA A 53 -2.68 12.95 6.38
C ALA A 53 -1.52 12.82 5.37
N TYR A 54 -1.43 13.73 4.40
CA TYR A 54 -0.36 13.81 3.42
C TYR A 54 -0.15 15.25 2.94
N THR A 55 1.04 15.54 2.40
CA THR A 55 1.36 16.77 1.67
C THR A 55 1.89 16.40 0.28
N ALA A 56 1.08 16.61 -0.76
CA ALA A 56 1.50 16.35 -2.14
C ALA A 56 2.26 17.56 -2.72
N SER A 57 3.56 17.41 -2.94
CA SER A 57 4.43 18.46 -3.51
C SER A 57 4.33 18.58 -5.04
N THR A 58 3.79 17.56 -5.72
CA THR A 58 3.65 17.51 -7.18
C THR A 58 2.23 17.12 -7.58
N ALA A 59 1.86 17.42 -8.84
CA ALA A 59 0.59 16.98 -9.41
C ALA A 59 0.50 15.43 -9.52
N GLY A 60 1.63 14.75 -9.71
CA GLY A 60 1.68 13.29 -9.73
C GLY A 60 1.37 12.68 -8.37
N LEU A 61 1.95 13.23 -7.29
CA LEU A 61 1.63 12.82 -5.92
C LEU A 61 0.19 13.16 -5.54
N ALA A 62 -0.32 14.34 -5.95
CA ALA A 62 -1.71 14.73 -5.71
C ALA A 62 -2.67 13.70 -6.34
N ALA A 63 -2.41 13.26 -7.57
CA ALA A 63 -3.20 12.23 -8.24
C ALA A 63 -3.16 10.85 -7.54
N VAL A 64 -2.12 10.57 -6.74
CA VAL A 64 -2.07 9.33 -5.92
C VAL A 64 -3.01 9.43 -4.73
N PHE A 65 -3.06 10.58 -4.05
CA PHE A 65 -3.76 10.71 -2.76
C PHE A 65 -5.15 11.35 -2.82
N GLU A 66 -5.47 12.13 -3.86
CA GLU A 66 -6.79 12.75 -4.04
C GLU A 66 -7.86 11.75 -4.53
N SER A 67 -7.44 10.51 -4.82
CA SER A 67 -8.34 9.43 -5.17
C SER A 67 -9.18 8.99 -3.97
N SER A 68 -10.49 8.78 -4.18
CA SER A 68 -11.33 8.09 -3.21
C SER A 68 -11.11 6.57 -3.18
N ALA A 69 -10.28 6.03 -4.08
CA ALA A 69 -10.00 4.60 -4.18
C ALA A 69 -8.99 4.13 -3.12
N SER A 70 -9.19 2.94 -2.58
CA SER A 70 -8.22 2.28 -1.68
C SER A 70 -7.04 1.63 -2.41
N LEU A 71 -7.07 1.58 -3.75
CA LEU A 71 -6.02 0.99 -4.59
C LEU A 71 -5.67 1.92 -5.76
N VAL A 72 -4.39 2.29 -5.83
CA VAL A 72 -3.82 3.16 -6.86
C VAL A 72 -2.65 2.44 -7.53
N PHE A 73 -2.51 2.60 -8.84
CA PHE A 73 -1.36 2.11 -9.61
C PHE A 73 -0.51 3.29 -10.07
N VAL A 74 0.79 3.23 -9.78
CA VAL A 74 1.80 4.11 -10.36
C VAL A 74 2.62 3.27 -11.33
N CYS A 75 2.31 3.41 -12.62
CA CYS A 75 2.94 2.65 -13.68
C CYS A 75 4.05 3.46 -14.35
N TYR A 76 5.18 2.83 -14.67
CA TYR A 76 6.28 3.48 -15.39
C TYR A 76 6.78 2.65 -16.56
N ASP A 77 7.42 3.31 -17.53
CA ASP A 77 7.92 2.67 -18.75
C ASP A 77 9.45 2.45 -18.68
N ASP A 78 9.86 1.29 -18.15
CA ASP A 78 11.25 0.82 -18.13
C ASP A 78 11.30 -0.71 -18.26
N ARG A 79 12.43 -1.26 -18.73
CA ARG A 79 12.58 -2.70 -19.04
C ARG A 79 13.91 -3.32 -18.59
N SER A 80 14.68 -2.69 -17.70
CA SER A 80 16.08 -3.09 -17.44
C SER A 80 16.40 -3.65 -16.05
N HIS A 81 15.48 -3.56 -15.08
CA HIS A 81 15.77 -3.85 -13.68
C HIS A 81 15.26 -5.22 -13.25
N GLN A 82 16.05 -5.91 -12.41
CA GLN A 82 15.80 -7.28 -11.99
C GLN A 82 15.53 -7.35 -10.48
N MET A 83 16.56 -7.21 -9.64
CA MET A 83 16.43 -7.39 -8.18
C MET A 83 16.45 -6.09 -7.37
N VAL A 84 16.86 -4.98 -8.00
CA VAL A 84 16.87 -3.63 -7.43
C VAL A 84 16.45 -2.66 -8.53
N ASN A 85 15.55 -1.75 -8.19
CA ASN A 85 14.95 -0.81 -9.12
C ASN A 85 14.96 0.62 -8.55
N PRO A 86 15.86 1.48 -9.03
CA PRO A 86 16.00 2.85 -8.55
C PRO A 86 14.81 3.74 -8.90
N ILE A 87 14.07 3.44 -9.97
CA ILE A 87 12.85 4.18 -10.35
C ILE A 87 11.79 3.96 -9.28
N GLU A 88 11.52 2.70 -8.94
CA GLU A 88 10.54 2.37 -7.91
C GLU A 88 10.96 2.86 -6.52
N ILE A 89 12.26 2.87 -6.21
CA ILE A 89 12.74 3.46 -4.95
C ILE A 89 12.43 4.95 -4.92
N SER A 90 12.68 5.68 -6.00
CA SER A 90 12.42 7.13 -6.07
C SER A 90 10.94 7.45 -5.95
N ILE A 91 10.08 6.70 -6.66
CA ILE A 91 8.62 6.84 -6.56
C ILE A 91 8.15 6.55 -5.13
N THR A 92 8.62 5.44 -4.55
CA THR A 92 8.20 5.01 -3.20
C THR A 92 8.65 6.00 -2.13
N GLN A 93 9.86 6.52 -2.25
CA GLN A 93 10.37 7.55 -1.35
C GLN A 93 9.55 8.83 -1.44
N ALA A 94 9.22 9.31 -2.64
CA ALA A 94 8.38 10.50 -2.80
C ALA A 94 6.97 10.33 -2.16
N ILE A 95 6.39 9.12 -2.26
CA ILE A 95 5.11 8.80 -1.61
C ILE A 95 5.28 8.77 -0.08
N ALA A 96 6.36 8.17 0.42
CA ALA A 96 6.70 8.15 1.83
C ALA A 96 6.86 9.57 2.40
N ASP A 97 7.67 10.41 1.76
CA ASP A 97 7.93 11.79 2.18
C ASP A 97 6.64 12.62 2.21
N ALA A 98 5.74 12.41 1.25
CA ALA A 98 4.42 13.04 1.23
C ALA A 98 3.57 12.64 2.45
N VAL A 99 3.69 11.41 2.92
CA VAL A 99 3.00 10.94 4.13
C VAL A 99 3.66 11.46 5.41
N SER A 100 4.99 11.43 5.51
CA SER A 100 5.74 11.93 6.69
C SER A 100 5.58 13.44 6.92
N SER A 101 5.46 14.21 5.84
CA SER A 101 5.44 15.68 5.89
C SER A 101 4.12 16.29 6.37
N SER A 102 3.12 15.48 6.75
CA SER A 102 1.90 15.96 7.39
C SER A 102 2.21 16.52 8.79
N SER A 103 2.60 17.79 8.88
CA SER A 103 2.75 18.47 10.16
C SER A 103 1.36 18.71 10.78
N PRO A 104 1.20 18.53 12.10
CA PRO A 104 -0.02 18.96 12.79
C PRO A 104 -0.14 20.48 12.63
N THR A 105 -1.28 20.95 12.13
CA THR A 105 -1.58 22.37 12.01
C THR A 105 -1.41 23.05 13.37
N ALA A 106 -0.28 23.72 13.58
CA ALA A 106 -0.08 24.61 14.70
C ALA A 106 -1.02 25.81 14.50
N LYS A 107 -2.08 25.84 15.30
CA LYS A 107 -2.98 26.97 15.47
C LYS A 107 -2.12 28.20 15.84
N PRO A 108 -2.31 29.38 15.23
CA PRO A 108 -1.60 30.57 15.65
C PRO A 108 -2.27 31.10 16.92
N ASP A 109 -1.94 30.53 18.07
CA ASP A 109 -2.36 31.10 19.35
C ASP A 109 -1.49 32.32 19.63
N GLY A 110 -2.15 33.48 19.54
CA GLY A 110 -1.55 34.78 19.74
C GLY A 110 -0.87 34.91 21.10
N GLY A 111 0.28 35.56 21.11
CA GLY A 111 0.75 36.23 22.33
C GLY A 111 -0.03 37.55 22.56
N PRO A 112 0.30 38.31 23.62
CA PRO A 112 1.24 38.03 24.71
C PRO A 112 0.63 38.28 26.11
N THR A 113 1.28 37.83 27.19
CA THR A 113 1.73 38.65 28.34
C THR A 113 2.07 37.80 29.58
N ASP A 114 3.20 38.18 30.20
CA ASP A 114 3.49 38.23 31.64
C ASP A 114 3.89 37.00 32.47
N SER A 115 5.20 36.96 32.72
CA SER A 115 5.85 37.16 34.02
C SER A 115 5.66 36.18 35.20
N VAL A 116 6.79 35.53 35.53
CA VAL A 116 7.40 35.38 36.87
C VAL A 116 6.73 34.47 37.93
N GLY A 117 7.45 33.39 38.28
CA GLY A 117 7.82 33.11 39.68
C GLY A 117 7.21 31.90 40.39
N GLY A 118 8.08 31.03 40.93
CA GLY A 118 7.83 30.30 42.19
C GLY A 118 7.57 28.79 42.07
N ASP A 119 8.51 28.01 42.60
CA ASP A 119 8.41 26.57 42.90
C ASP A 119 7.96 26.39 44.39
N PRO A 120 7.84 25.16 44.95
CA PRO A 120 6.70 24.22 44.90
C PRO A 120 6.06 24.00 46.29
N THR A 121 4.87 23.40 46.39
CA THR A 121 4.40 22.73 47.64
C THR A 121 3.40 21.61 47.38
N GLU A 122 3.59 20.53 48.15
CA GLU A 122 2.87 19.26 48.26
C GLU A 122 1.35 19.37 48.54
N THR A 123 0.58 18.31 48.20
CA THR A 123 -0.16 17.43 49.15
C THR A 123 -1.37 16.71 48.52
N ALA A 124 -1.33 15.38 48.57
CA ALA A 124 -2.37 14.34 48.78
C ALA A 124 -3.79 14.36 48.15
N THR A 125 -4.13 13.18 47.60
CA THR A 125 -5.40 12.39 47.67
C THR A 125 -6.75 13.06 47.35
N ASP A 126 -7.46 12.55 46.33
CA ASP A 126 -8.75 11.86 46.53
C ASP A 126 -9.19 11.07 45.27
N GLU A 127 -9.85 9.94 45.49
CA GLU A 127 -10.52 9.10 44.49
C GLU A 127 -11.79 9.79 43.96
N SER A 128 -12.04 9.73 42.64
CA SER A 128 -13.40 9.86 42.16
C SER A 128 -13.62 9.16 40.82
N LEU A 129 -14.66 8.32 40.82
CA LEU A 129 -15.22 7.64 39.67
C LEU A 129 -15.53 8.64 38.55
N VAL A 130 -15.09 8.33 37.33
CA VAL A 130 -15.63 8.96 36.11
C VAL A 130 -16.11 7.89 35.15
N THR A 131 -17.43 7.92 35.01
CA THR A 131 -18.28 7.29 34.02
C THR A 131 -17.77 7.54 32.59
N ALA A 132 -17.95 6.53 31.75
CA ALA A 132 -17.66 6.56 30.33
C ALA A 132 -18.21 7.81 29.63
N THR A 133 -17.33 8.48 28.91
CA THR A 133 -17.68 9.11 27.63
C THR A 133 -16.47 8.83 26.73
N GLN A 134 -16.56 7.75 25.94
CA GLN A 134 -15.70 7.56 24.78
C GLN A 134 -15.98 8.75 23.87
N THR A 135 -15.13 9.75 24.01
CA THR A 135 -15.02 10.84 23.08
C THR A 135 -14.22 10.25 21.94
N ASP A 136 -14.79 10.20 20.73
CA ASP A 136 -14.02 10.04 19.50
C ASP A 136 -12.98 11.16 19.49
N SER A 137 -11.80 10.85 20.02
CA SER A 137 -10.62 11.68 19.85
C SER A 137 -10.26 11.55 18.38
N ASP A 138 -10.46 12.64 17.63
CA ASP A 138 -9.76 12.93 16.38
C ASP A 138 -8.27 12.61 16.61
N ASP A 139 -7.87 11.39 16.28
CA ASP A 139 -6.50 10.94 16.45
C ASP A 139 -5.71 11.56 15.29
N SER A 140 -5.11 12.72 15.57
CA SER A 140 -4.21 13.43 14.67
C SER A 140 -2.85 12.72 14.59
N SER A 141 -2.85 11.39 14.46
CA SER A 141 -1.65 10.60 14.28
C SER A 141 -1.29 10.59 12.79
N THR A 142 -0.02 10.90 12.48
CA THR A 142 0.54 10.73 11.14
C THR A 142 0.28 9.29 10.69
N PRO A 143 -0.29 9.04 9.50
CA PRO A 143 -0.66 7.70 9.10
C PRO A 143 0.61 6.85 8.94
N SER A 144 0.54 5.62 9.40
CA SER A 144 1.66 4.69 9.30
C SER A 144 1.90 4.26 7.84
N PHE A 145 3.17 4.22 7.42
CA PHE A 145 3.57 3.82 6.06
C PHE A 145 4.43 2.54 6.08
N GLY A 146 4.32 1.74 5.03
CA GLY A 146 5.20 0.60 4.81
C GLY A 146 5.35 0.23 3.35
N VAL A 147 6.42 -0.48 3.04
CA VAL A 147 6.72 -0.95 1.69
C VAL A 147 6.81 -2.45 1.66
N VAL A 148 6.18 -3.08 0.66
CA VAL A 148 6.30 -4.50 0.36
C VAL A 148 7.03 -4.67 -0.97
N THR A 149 8.09 -5.49 -0.98
CA THR A 149 8.84 -5.81 -2.20
C THR A 149 9.14 -7.32 -2.29
N PRO A 150 9.17 -7.91 -3.50
CA PRO A 150 9.55 -9.30 -3.66
C PRO A 150 11.03 -9.55 -3.28
N HIS A 151 11.96 -8.62 -3.55
CA HIS A 151 13.39 -8.92 -3.43
C HIS A 151 14.03 -8.33 -2.18
N ASN A 152 14.83 -9.15 -1.47
CA ASN A 152 15.61 -8.70 -0.32
C ASN A 152 16.62 -7.59 -0.66
N ALA A 153 17.14 -7.58 -1.89
CA ALA A 153 18.06 -6.54 -2.35
C ALA A 153 17.36 -5.19 -2.49
N GLN A 154 16.17 -5.16 -3.11
CA GLN A 154 15.31 -3.97 -3.16
C GLN A 154 14.91 -3.52 -1.75
N ARG A 155 14.54 -4.46 -0.86
CA ARG A 155 14.22 -4.14 0.54
C ARG A 155 15.37 -3.39 1.21
N GLY A 156 16.59 -3.91 1.13
CA GLY A 156 17.76 -3.24 1.70
C GLY A 156 18.03 -1.87 1.06
N ALA A 157 17.77 -1.71 -0.24
CA ALA A 157 17.92 -0.43 -0.93
C ALA A 157 16.87 0.61 -0.49
N LEU A 158 15.64 0.18 -0.22
CA LEU A 158 14.58 1.02 0.33
C LEU A 158 14.86 1.41 1.79
N GLU A 159 15.31 0.47 2.62
CA GLU A 159 15.67 0.74 4.04
C GLU A 159 16.76 1.80 4.18
N MET A 160 17.64 1.96 3.19
CA MET A 160 18.66 3.01 3.20
C MET A 160 18.14 4.40 2.79
N ARG A 161 16.91 4.48 2.26
CA ARG A 161 16.32 5.73 1.73
C ARG A 161 15.10 6.21 2.50
N LEU A 162 14.39 5.31 3.16
CA LEU A 162 13.22 5.63 3.96
C LEU A 162 13.61 6.04 5.37
N ASP A 163 12.74 6.82 6.03
CA ASP A 163 12.87 7.15 7.45
C ASP A 163 12.86 5.88 8.33
N ASP A 164 13.55 5.93 9.47
CA ASP A 164 13.70 4.78 10.39
C ASP A 164 12.34 4.24 10.92
N GLU A 165 11.30 5.06 10.93
CA GLU A 165 9.94 4.68 11.33
C GLU A 165 9.18 3.92 10.24
N MET A 166 9.63 4.01 8.99
CA MET A 166 9.04 3.35 7.84
C MET A 166 9.73 2.02 7.54
N THR A 167 8.94 0.98 7.36
CA THR A 167 9.47 -0.36 7.18
C THR A 167 9.30 -0.85 5.75
N ALA A 168 10.39 -1.26 5.10
CA ALA A 168 10.34 -2.07 3.90
C ALA A 168 10.52 -3.55 4.29
N ASN A 169 9.60 -4.43 3.88
CA ASN A 169 9.79 -5.88 4.05
C ASN A 169 9.35 -6.67 2.82
N THR A 170 9.64 -7.97 2.84
CA THR A 170 9.04 -8.92 1.89
C THR A 170 7.67 -9.38 2.38
N VAL A 171 6.86 -9.90 1.46
CA VAL A 171 5.49 -10.39 1.74
C VAL A 171 5.45 -11.35 2.94
N GLU A 172 6.43 -12.25 3.02
CA GLU A 172 6.52 -13.28 4.06
C GLU A 172 6.72 -12.69 5.46
N LYS A 173 7.39 -11.54 5.55
CA LYS A 173 7.69 -10.86 6.81
C LYS A 173 6.57 -9.92 7.27
N TYR A 174 5.57 -9.67 6.42
CA TYR A 174 4.38 -8.87 6.75
C TYR A 174 3.19 -9.71 7.27
N GLN A 175 3.40 -10.99 7.62
CA GLN A 175 2.34 -11.83 8.17
C GLN A 175 1.90 -11.31 9.55
N GLY A 176 0.81 -10.53 9.56
CA GLY A 176 0.17 -9.97 10.76
C GLY A 176 0.43 -8.48 11.00
N GLY A 177 1.29 -7.82 10.21
CA GLY A 177 1.52 -6.38 10.28
C GLY A 177 0.63 -5.61 9.29
N GLU A 178 0.00 -4.53 9.76
CA GLU A 178 -0.81 -3.61 8.95
C GLU A 178 -0.22 -2.20 9.01
N ARG A 179 -0.50 -1.38 7.99
CA ARG A 179 -0.17 0.04 7.92
C ARG A 179 -1.36 0.80 7.35
N ASP A 180 -1.44 2.10 7.60
CA ASP A 180 -2.49 2.93 7.01
C ASP A 180 -2.29 3.07 5.50
N VAL A 181 -1.03 3.25 5.08
CA VAL A 181 -0.60 3.28 3.69
C VAL A 181 0.43 2.17 3.41
N ILE A 182 0.25 1.41 2.32
CA ILE A 182 1.22 0.44 1.84
C ILE A 182 1.62 0.76 0.39
N ALA A 183 2.93 0.85 0.13
CA ALA A 183 3.46 0.81 -1.22
C ALA A 183 3.89 -0.63 -1.58
N VAL A 184 3.39 -1.17 -2.69
CA VAL A 184 3.85 -2.45 -3.24
C VAL A 184 4.82 -2.16 -4.39
N SER A 185 6.11 -2.35 -4.16
CA SER A 185 7.17 -2.21 -5.18
C SER A 185 7.34 -3.54 -5.91
N ALA A 186 6.93 -3.61 -7.18
CA ALA A 186 7.06 -4.82 -8.00
C ALA A 186 8.53 -5.19 -8.29
N THR A 187 9.43 -4.21 -8.25
CA THR A 187 10.89 -4.28 -8.43
C THR A 187 11.33 -4.67 -9.84
N VAL A 188 10.78 -5.72 -10.42
CA VAL A 188 11.20 -6.24 -11.72
C VAL A 188 10.60 -5.39 -12.84
N SER A 189 11.44 -4.93 -13.75
CA SER A 189 11.03 -4.32 -15.03
C SER A 189 11.59 -5.08 -16.25
N ASP A 190 12.63 -5.89 -16.10
CA ASP A 190 13.14 -6.79 -17.15
C ASP A 190 12.17 -7.97 -17.39
N PRO A 191 11.50 -8.04 -18.55
CA PRO A 191 10.51 -9.07 -18.85
C PRO A 191 11.15 -10.47 -18.98
N GLU A 192 12.40 -10.58 -19.44
CA GLU A 192 13.07 -11.88 -19.54
C GLU A 192 13.41 -12.42 -18.16
N PHE A 193 13.82 -11.54 -17.24
CA PHE A 193 14.00 -11.91 -15.85
C PHE A 193 12.68 -12.29 -15.19
N ALA A 194 11.62 -11.50 -15.39
CA ALA A 194 10.28 -11.80 -14.85
C ALA A 194 9.76 -13.19 -15.27
N ARG A 195 10.00 -13.60 -16.53
CA ARG A 195 9.65 -14.95 -17.03
C ARG A 195 10.49 -16.07 -16.43
N ARG A 196 11.71 -15.80 -15.98
CA ARG A 196 12.55 -16.79 -15.29
C ARG A 196 12.13 -16.96 -13.84
N GLU A 197 11.75 -15.88 -13.18
CA GLU A 197 11.30 -15.82 -11.78
C GLU A 197 9.77 -15.85 -11.63
N GLU A 198 9.06 -16.45 -12.59
CA GLU A 198 7.60 -16.34 -12.70
C GLU A 198 6.85 -16.84 -11.45
N GLN A 199 7.36 -17.89 -10.79
CA GLN A 199 6.77 -18.45 -9.57
C GLN A 199 6.74 -17.46 -8.41
N PHE A 200 7.61 -16.45 -8.46
CA PHE A 200 7.76 -15.43 -7.43
C PHE A 200 7.08 -14.12 -7.81
N ILE A 201 7.26 -13.68 -9.07
CA ILE A 201 6.78 -12.39 -9.59
C ILE A 201 5.32 -12.44 -10.06
N LEU A 202 4.85 -13.58 -10.56
CA LEU A 202 3.46 -13.78 -11.00
C LEU A 202 2.61 -14.47 -9.93
N ASN A 203 3.13 -14.60 -8.70
CA ASN A 203 2.41 -15.24 -7.62
C ASN A 203 1.24 -14.36 -7.14
N SER A 204 0.04 -14.72 -7.60
CA SER A 204 -1.20 -14.01 -7.28
C SER A 204 -1.44 -13.91 -5.77
N ASN A 205 -1.21 -14.99 -5.02
CA ASN A 205 -1.40 -15.00 -3.57
C ASN A 205 -0.49 -13.98 -2.88
N ARG A 206 0.78 -13.89 -3.29
CA ARG A 206 1.73 -12.93 -2.71
C ARG A 206 1.36 -11.48 -3.03
N LEU A 207 0.92 -11.21 -4.26
CA LEU A 207 0.46 -9.88 -4.66
C LEU A 207 -0.77 -9.45 -3.87
N LEU A 208 -1.79 -10.31 -3.81
CA LEU A 208 -3.02 -9.99 -3.09
C LEU A 208 -2.79 -9.84 -1.59
N VAL A 209 -1.95 -10.69 -0.99
CA VAL A 209 -1.55 -10.55 0.42
C VAL A 209 -0.87 -9.22 0.67
N SER A 210 -0.07 -8.71 -0.27
CA SER A 210 0.60 -7.41 -0.18
C SER A 210 -0.40 -6.26 -0.26
N ILE A 211 -1.33 -6.33 -1.21
CA ILE A 211 -2.38 -5.32 -1.41
C ILE A 211 -3.33 -5.26 -0.21
N SER A 212 -3.61 -6.39 0.45
CA SER A 212 -4.50 -6.41 1.61
C SER A 212 -3.87 -5.90 2.92
N ARG A 213 -2.62 -5.39 2.91
CA ARG A 213 -1.92 -4.93 4.14
C ARG A 213 -2.22 -3.49 4.52
N SER A 214 -2.79 -2.69 3.62
CA SER A 214 -3.19 -1.32 3.92
C SER A 214 -4.53 -1.29 4.65
N ARG A 215 -4.70 -0.33 5.56
CA ARG A 215 -6.00 0.00 6.18
C ARG A 215 -6.76 1.10 5.45
N MET A 216 -6.06 1.95 4.70
CA MET A 216 -6.64 3.09 3.98
C MET A 216 -6.27 3.09 2.50
N LEU A 217 -4.97 3.03 2.16
CA LEU A 217 -4.48 3.15 0.78
C LEU A 217 -3.37 2.15 0.46
N THR A 218 -3.52 1.42 -0.63
CA THR A 218 -2.44 0.68 -1.29
C THR A 218 -2.02 1.38 -2.59
N VAL A 219 -0.72 1.62 -2.75
CA VAL A 219 -0.12 2.12 -3.98
C VAL A 219 0.74 1.02 -4.60
N VAL A 220 0.34 0.50 -5.75
CA VAL A 220 1.13 -0.48 -6.51
C VAL A 220 2.03 0.26 -7.48
N VAL A 221 3.34 0.12 -7.30
CA VAL A 221 4.36 0.70 -8.18
C VAL A 221 4.94 -0.42 -9.06
N CYS A 222 4.75 -0.33 -10.37
CA CYS A 222 5.17 -1.39 -11.28
C CYS A 222 5.50 -0.90 -12.70
N SER A 223 6.41 -1.61 -13.38
CA SER A 223 6.66 -1.37 -14.80
C SER A 223 5.52 -1.91 -15.66
N THR A 224 5.15 -1.17 -16.72
CA THR A 224 4.22 -1.63 -17.75
C THR A 224 4.70 -2.91 -18.45
N ALA A 225 6.00 -3.20 -18.43
CA ALA A 225 6.57 -4.44 -18.98
C ALA A 225 6.01 -5.71 -18.31
N LEU A 226 5.60 -5.64 -17.04
CA LEU A 226 5.01 -6.79 -16.33
C LEU A 226 3.64 -7.19 -16.89
N PHE A 227 2.95 -6.29 -17.60
CA PHE A 227 1.67 -6.58 -18.23
C PHE A 227 1.80 -7.52 -19.44
N GLU A 228 3.01 -7.66 -19.99
CA GLU A 228 3.31 -8.53 -21.13
C GLU A 228 3.81 -9.93 -20.69
N VAL A 229 4.00 -10.16 -19.40
CA VAL A 229 4.61 -11.39 -18.87
C VAL A 229 3.51 -12.42 -18.58
N ALA A 230 3.32 -13.35 -19.53
CA ALA A 230 2.43 -14.49 -19.35
C ALA A 230 3.13 -15.64 -18.59
N PRO A 231 2.41 -16.37 -17.71
CA PRO A 231 2.90 -17.61 -17.11
C PRO A 231 3.24 -18.66 -18.18
N LYS A 232 4.24 -19.51 -17.94
CA LYS A 232 4.57 -20.64 -18.83
C LYS A 232 3.65 -21.84 -18.67
N ASP A 233 2.99 -21.97 -17.52
CA ASP A 233 2.12 -23.10 -17.22
C ASP A 233 0.82 -23.03 -18.04
N THR A 234 0.53 -24.09 -18.79
CA THR A 234 -0.62 -24.21 -19.70
C THR A 234 -1.95 -24.04 -18.97
N GLU A 235 -2.07 -24.46 -17.71
CA GLU A 235 -3.29 -24.26 -16.91
C GLU A 235 -3.49 -22.78 -16.51
N GLN A 236 -2.41 -22.00 -16.44
CA GLN A 236 -2.45 -20.57 -16.10
C GLN A 236 -2.47 -19.67 -17.33
N LEU A 237 -2.06 -20.18 -18.49
CA LEU A 237 -2.05 -19.50 -19.79
C LEU A 237 -3.43 -18.99 -20.20
N GLU A 238 -4.50 -19.74 -19.94
CA GLU A 238 -5.89 -19.32 -20.23
C GLU A 238 -6.29 -18.05 -19.45
N SER A 239 -5.61 -17.78 -18.34
CA SER A 239 -5.94 -16.71 -17.41
C SER A 239 -5.20 -15.39 -17.70
N GLY A 240 -4.26 -15.40 -18.66
CA GLY A 240 -3.48 -14.25 -19.13
C GLY A 240 -2.41 -13.75 -18.14
N PRO A 241 -1.71 -12.65 -18.46
CA PRO A 241 -0.72 -12.03 -17.57
C PRO A 241 -1.36 -11.56 -16.26
N VAL A 242 -0.86 -12.05 -15.13
CA VAL A 242 -1.40 -11.80 -13.78
C VAL A 242 -1.49 -10.31 -13.48
N TRP A 243 -0.44 -9.54 -13.79
CA TRP A 243 -0.39 -8.10 -13.58
C TRP A 243 -1.38 -7.33 -14.47
N ALA A 244 -1.50 -7.69 -15.74
CA ALA A 244 -2.46 -7.06 -16.65
C ALA A 244 -3.91 -7.32 -16.22
N ARG A 245 -4.20 -8.54 -15.77
CA ARG A 245 -5.51 -8.92 -15.24
C ARG A 245 -5.83 -8.13 -13.96
N LEU A 246 -4.88 -8.04 -13.04
CA LEU A 246 -5.04 -7.30 -11.79
C LEU A 246 -5.34 -5.82 -12.07
N PHE A 247 -4.53 -5.19 -12.92
CA PHE A 247 -4.73 -3.81 -13.35
C PHE A 247 -6.10 -3.61 -14.01
N THR A 248 -6.47 -4.49 -14.95
CA THR A 248 -7.76 -4.41 -15.66
C THR A 248 -8.96 -4.54 -14.73
N GLN A 249 -8.86 -5.39 -13.70
CA GLN A 249 -9.94 -5.57 -12.72
C GLN A 249 -10.05 -4.40 -11.74
N ALA A 250 -8.91 -3.80 -11.37
CA ALA A 250 -8.87 -2.64 -10.48
C ALA A 250 -9.31 -1.35 -11.20
N VAL A 251 -8.63 -1.01 -12.30
CA VAL A 251 -8.74 0.31 -12.95
C VAL A 251 -9.71 0.27 -14.15
N GLY A 252 -9.80 -0.85 -14.85
CA GLY A 252 -10.60 -1.01 -16.07
C GLY A 252 -9.76 -1.37 -17.30
N ARG A 253 -10.42 -1.67 -18.42
CA ARG A 253 -9.76 -2.17 -19.66
C ARG A 253 -9.02 -1.11 -20.46
N SER A 254 -9.45 0.14 -20.42
CA SER A 254 -8.84 1.25 -21.16
C SER A 254 -9.00 2.54 -20.36
N PRO A 255 -8.35 2.62 -19.18
CA PRO A 255 -8.47 3.79 -18.33
C PRO A 255 -7.60 4.92 -18.88
N ASP A 256 -8.14 6.14 -18.84
CA ASP A 256 -7.32 7.34 -18.94
C ASP A 256 -6.54 7.50 -17.62
N PRO A 257 -5.24 7.82 -17.66
CA PRO A 257 -4.50 8.07 -16.44
C PRO A 257 -5.03 9.33 -15.75
N ALA A 258 -5.13 9.29 -14.42
CA ALA A 258 -5.44 10.46 -13.60
C ALA A 258 -4.32 11.52 -13.70
N TRP A 259 -3.09 11.06 -13.91
CA TRP A 259 -1.93 11.89 -14.20
C TRP A 259 -0.92 11.15 -15.07
N ALA A 260 -0.24 11.86 -15.95
CA ALA A 260 0.87 11.34 -16.75
C ALA A 260 1.94 12.41 -16.92
N GLY A 261 3.21 12.01 -16.79
CA GLY A 261 4.36 12.90 -16.90
C GLY A 261 5.67 12.13 -16.81
N GLU A 262 6.77 12.84 -16.62
CA GLU A 262 8.08 12.24 -16.40
C GLU A 262 8.33 11.94 -14.91
N LEU A 263 9.24 11.01 -14.61
CA LEU A 263 9.60 10.67 -13.23
C LEU A 263 10.04 11.90 -12.42
N ALA A 264 10.78 12.82 -13.03
CA ALA A 264 11.19 14.06 -12.37
C ALA A 264 9.99 14.97 -12.01
N GLU A 265 8.97 15.01 -12.85
CA GLU A 265 7.74 15.76 -12.57
C GLU A 265 6.90 15.08 -11.48
N PHE A 266 6.97 13.75 -11.37
CA PHE A 266 6.30 12.99 -10.32
C PHE A 266 6.93 13.24 -8.95
N VAL A 267 8.27 13.21 -8.84
CA VAL A 267 8.94 13.30 -7.52
C VAL A 267 9.28 14.72 -7.08
N GLY A 268 9.39 15.69 -8.00
CA GLY A 268 9.59 17.12 -7.69
C GLY A 268 11.02 17.56 -7.38
N ASP A 269 11.89 16.66 -6.93
CA ASP A 269 13.32 16.88 -6.68
C ASP A 269 14.22 16.41 -7.85
N PRO A 270 15.49 16.85 -7.94
CA PRO A 270 16.38 16.42 -9.02
C PRO A 270 16.61 14.90 -8.94
N VAL A 271 16.12 14.20 -9.96
CA VAL A 271 16.39 12.78 -10.16
C VAL A 271 17.66 12.66 -11.00
N ASP A 272 18.76 12.21 -10.40
CA ASP A 272 20.05 12.12 -11.08
C ASP A 272 20.04 11.14 -12.26
N ALA A 273 19.22 10.09 -12.19
CA ALA A 273 19.07 9.05 -13.21
C ALA A 273 17.61 8.74 -13.48
N HIS A 274 17.25 8.39 -14.73
CA HIS A 274 15.89 8.02 -15.14
C HIS A 274 14.83 9.14 -15.06
N ALA A 275 15.24 10.40 -14.92
CA ALA A 275 14.34 11.57 -14.84
C ALA A 275 13.24 11.60 -15.91
N ALA A 276 13.58 11.26 -17.15
CA ALA A 276 12.69 11.29 -18.30
C ALA A 276 11.86 9.99 -18.48
N VAL A 277 11.90 9.05 -17.53
CA VAL A 277 11.07 7.83 -17.59
C VAL A 277 9.60 8.25 -17.49
N PRO A 278 8.74 7.86 -18.45
CA PRO A 278 7.31 8.11 -18.34
C PRO A 278 6.70 7.42 -17.13
N VAL A 279 5.90 8.15 -16.38
CA VAL A 279 5.14 7.69 -15.21
C VAL A 279 3.67 8.07 -15.38
N ARG A 280 2.76 7.17 -14.97
CA ARG A 280 1.32 7.35 -15.06
C ARG A 280 0.66 6.88 -13.77
N VAL A 281 -0.29 7.66 -13.27
CA VAL A 281 -1.11 7.32 -12.10
C VAL A 281 -2.49 6.88 -12.56
N TYR A 282 -2.94 5.75 -12.04
CA TYR A 282 -4.22 5.15 -12.36
C TYR A 282 -4.94 4.78 -11.08
N HIS A 283 -6.22 5.11 -11.02
CA HIS A 283 -7.13 4.62 -10.01
C HIS A 283 -8.50 4.50 -10.65
N ARG A 284 -9.44 3.84 -9.99
CA ARG A 284 -10.81 3.82 -10.47
C ARG A 284 -11.43 5.21 -10.31
N GLY A 285 -12.10 5.68 -11.37
CA GLY A 285 -12.88 6.91 -11.38
C GLY A 285 -14.35 6.69 -11.01
#